data_AF-A0A7X9PH66-F1
#
_entry.id   AF-A0A7X9PH66-F1
#
_cell.length_a   1.000
_cell.length_b   1.000
_cell.length_c   1.000
_cell.angle_alpha   90.00
_cell.angle_beta   90.00
_cell.angle_gamma   90.00
#
_symmetry.space_group_name_H-M   'P 1'
#
loop_
_entity.id
_entity.type
_entity.pdbx_description
1 polymer ?
#
loop_
_entity_poly.entity_id
_entity_poly.type
_entity_poly.pdbx_seq_one_letter_code
_entity_poly.pdbx_strand_id
1 'polypeptide(L)'
;MIYIIYLITGLLAGVVGGLLGTGGCALIMPVIRFGFDFDPAIAVGTTLTAVVFTAGSGAIQHLRMKNVDKTTAMQVGISGVIGVIIGSIVFGYIKEYGDVIDLIIGIAFIIVSVRMLYEGLLGKPPPPPAGIY
;
A
#
# COMPACT_ATOMS: atom_id res chain seq x y z
N MET A 1 18.79 -9.93 18.02
CA MET A 1 18.32 -8.59 18.40
C MET A 1 17.62 -7.87 17.24
N ILE A 2 18.24 -7.78 16.06
CA ILE A 2 17.69 -7.08 14.87
C ILE A 2 16.31 -7.58 14.41
N TYR A 3 16.06 -8.89 14.48
CA TYR A 3 14.77 -9.48 14.06
C TYR A 3 13.58 -9.06 14.93
N ILE A 4 13.81 -8.77 16.20
CA ILE A 4 12.75 -8.28 17.11
C ILE A 4 12.34 -6.87 16.71
N ILE A 5 13.29 -6.05 16.28
CA ILE A 5 13.03 -4.69 15.77
C ILE A 5 12.18 -4.78 14.50
N TYR A 6 12.54 -5.64 13.55
CA TYR A 6 11.74 -5.84 12.33
C TYR A 6 10.30 -6.28 12.63
N LEU A 7 10.12 -7.17 13.60
CA LEU A 7 8.80 -7.65 14.01
C LEU A 7 7.97 -6.51 14.60
N ILE A 8 8.53 -5.73 15.53
CA ILE A 8 7.83 -4.61 16.16
C ILE A 8 7.48 -3.53 15.14
N THR A 9 8.44 -3.15 14.28
CA THR A 9 8.22 -2.16 13.22
C THR A 9 7.16 -2.62 12.25
N GLY A 10 7.20 -3.89 11.83
CA GLY A 10 6.20 -4.45 10.93
C GLY A 10 4.81 -4.54 11.56
N LEU A 11 4.72 -4.89 12.85
CA LEU A 11 3.47 -4.94 13.59
C LEU A 11 2.83 -3.54 13.72
N LEU A 12 3.61 -2.53 14.12
CA LEU A 12 3.13 -1.16 14.23
C LEU A 12 2.67 -0.61 12.87
N ALA A 13 3.48 -0.79 11.81
CA ALA A 13 3.13 -0.36 10.47
C ALA A 13 1.88 -1.09 9.93
N GLY A 14 1.73 -2.38 10.22
CA GLY A 14 0.55 -3.17 9.86
C GLY A 14 -0.72 -2.70 10.58
N VAL A 15 -0.65 -2.39 11.87
CA VAL A 15 -1.79 -1.83 12.63
C VAL A 15 -2.17 -0.46 12.08
N VAL A 16 -1.20 0.44 11.91
CA VAL A 16 -1.46 1.80 11.44
C VAL A 16 -2.02 1.80 10.02
N GLY A 17 -1.40 1.07 9.09
CA GLY A 17 -1.94 1.04 7.73
C GLY A 17 -3.18 0.16 7.55
N GLY A 18 -3.46 -0.77 8.48
CA GLY A 18 -4.76 -1.42 8.58
C GLY A 18 -5.86 -0.45 9.00
N LEU A 19 -5.60 0.41 9.99
CA LEU A 19 -6.52 1.47 10.42
C LEU A 19 -6.77 2.51 9.34
N LEU A 20 -5.71 2.90 8.61
CA LEU A 20 -5.80 3.86 7.51
C LEU A 20 -6.41 3.27 6.23
N GLY A 21 -6.66 1.95 6.19
CA GLY A 21 -7.20 1.27 5.00
C GLY A 21 -6.23 1.19 3.82
N THR A 22 -4.98 1.62 3.98
CA THR A 22 -3.94 1.62 2.93
C THR A 22 -3.19 0.29 2.84
N GLY A 23 -3.39 -0.64 3.79
CA GLY A 23 -2.75 -1.95 3.79
C GLY A 23 -1.33 -1.98 4.37
N GLY A 24 -0.91 -0.98 5.15
CA GLY A 24 0.39 -0.98 5.87
C GLY A 24 1.61 -0.63 5.02
N CYS A 25 1.55 -0.92 3.72
CA CYS A 25 2.67 -0.81 2.78
C CYS A 25 3.16 0.61 2.55
N ALA A 26 2.27 1.60 2.61
CA ALA A 26 2.62 3.01 2.45
C ALA A 26 3.67 3.49 3.49
N LEU A 27 3.68 2.85 4.67
CA LEU A 27 4.63 3.13 5.74
C LEU A 27 5.76 2.10 5.80
N ILE A 28 5.45 0.82 5.61
CA ILE A 28 6.41 -0.26 5.83
C ILE A 28 7.54 -0.25 4.78
N MET A 29 7.23 0.09 3.52
CA MET A 29 8.20 0.07 2.42
C MET A 29 9.33 1.10 2.58
N PRO A 30 9.05 2.41 2.81
CA PRO A 30 10.13 3.38 2.97
C PRO A 30 10.94 3.10 4.23
N VAL A 31 10.32 2.57 5.29
CA VAL A 31 11.02 2.19 6.53
C VAL A 31 12.01 1.06 6.29
N ILE A 32 11.64 0.01 5.55
CA ILE A 32 12.58 -1.09 5.27
C ILE A 32 13.63 -0.72 4.22
N ARG A 33 13.29 0.09 3.20
CA ARG A 33 14.26 0.53 2.19
C ARG A 33 15.23 1.55 2.76
N PHE A 34 14.76 2.68 3.29
CA PHE A 34 15.62 3.77 3.73
C PHE A 34 16.08 3.62 5.19
N GLY A 35 15.33 2.92 6.04
CA GLY A 35 15.71 2.70 7.44
C GLY A 35 16.63 1.49 7.65
N PHE A 36 16.49 0.45 6.84
CA PHE A 36 17.26 -0.80 6.97
C PHE A 36 18.10 -1.15 5.73
N ASP A 37 18.14 -0.29 4.72
CA ASP A 37 18.91 -0.45 3.48
C ASP A 37 18.63 -1.78 2.74
N PHE A 38 17.38 -2.22 2.74
CA PHE A 38 16.99 -3.40 1.97
C PHE A 38 17.09 -3.10 0.48
N ASP A 39 17.50 -4.09 -0.33
CA ASP A 39 17.46 -3.96 -1.79
C ASP A 39 16.04 -3.57 -2.25
N PRO A 40 15.89 -2.63 -3.21
CA PRO A 40 14.58 -2.17 -3.67
C PRO A 40 13.65 -3.30 -4.11
N ALA A 41 14.16 -4.35 -4.76
CA ALA A 41 13.34 -5.48 -5.20
C ALA A 41 12.85 -6.30 -4.00
N ILE A 42 13.69 -6.50 -2.98
CA ILE A 42 13.33 -7.22 -1.75
C ILE A 42 12.32 -6.40 -0.94
N ALA A 43 12.53 -5.09 -0.84
CA ALA A 43 11.61 -4.18 -0.15
C ALA A 43 10.21 -4.23 -0.78
N VAL A 44 10.12 -4.02 -2.10
CA VAL A 44 8.85 -4.08 -2.84
C VAL A 44 8.19 -5.46 -2.70
N GLY A 45 8.93 -6.56 -2.89
CA GLY A 45 8.38 -7.92 -2.79
C GLY A 45 7.84 -8.27 -1.40
N THR A 46 8.55 -7.84 -0.35
CA THR A 46 8.13 -8.07 1.04
C THR A 46 6.84 -7.30 1.36
N THR A 47 6.76 -6.04 0.93
CA THR A 47 5.58 -5.21 1.19
C THR A 47 4.35 -5.69 0.41
N LEU A 48 4.52 -6.10 -0.86
CA LEU A 48 3.43 -6.69 -1.65
C LEU A 48 2.91 -7.97 -1.02
N THR A 49 3.79 -8.82 -0.49
CA THR A 49 3.40 -10.03 0.22
C THR A 49 2.52 -9.70 1.43
N ALA A 50 2.90 -8.69 2.23
CA ALA A 50 2.09 -8.23 3.35
C ALA A 50 0.71 -7.69 2.90
N VAL A 51 0.67 -6.94 1.79
CA VAL A 51 -0.56 -6.37 1.22
C VAL A 51 -1.57 -7.44 0.85
N VAL A 52 -1.13 -8.58 0.31
CA VAL A 52 -2.04 -9.68 -0.04
C VAL A 52 -2.88 -10.12 1.16
N PHE A 53 -2.27 -10.20 2.35
CA PHE A 53 -2.99 -10.57 3.57
C PHE A 53 -3.92 -9.44 4.05
N THR A 54 -3.44 -8.21 4.09
CA THR A 54 -4.24 -7.08 4.59
C THR A 54 -5.39 -6.74 3.65
N ALA A 55 -5.14 -6.58 2.35
CA ALA A 55 -6.18 -6.32 1.36
C ALA A 55 -7.11 -7.53 1.17
N GLY A 56 -6.59 -8.75 1.27
CA GLY A 56 -7.39 -9.97 1.27
C GLY A 56 -8.40 -9.99 2.42
N SER A 57 -7.96 -9.70 3.66
CA SER A 57 -8.85 -9.62 4.82
C SER A 57 -9.92 -8.54 4.67
N GLY A 58 -9.54 -7.35 4.20
CA GLY A 58 -10.48 -6.24 3.93
C GLY A 58 -11.50 -6.61 2.86
N ALA A 59 -11.05 -7.19 1.74
CA ALA A 59 -11.92 -7.65 0.66
C ALA A 59 -12.94 -8.66 1.18
N ILE A 60 -12.50 -9.70 1.92
CA ILE A 60 -13.41 -10.70 2.50
C ILE A 60 -14.47 -10.03 3.39
N GLN A 61 -14.07 -9.09 4.24
CA GLN A 61 -14.99 -8.38 5.12
C GLN A 61 -16.03 -7.56 4.33
N HIS A 62 -15.60 -6.81 3.31
CA HIS A 62 -16.51 -6.06 2.44
C HIS A 62 -17.45 -6.98 1.65
N LEU A 63 -16.97 -8.13 1.18
CA LEU A 63 -17.81 -9.15 0.53
C LEU A 63 -18.90 -9.67 1.49
N ARG A 64 -18.56 -9.93 2.76
CA ARG A 64 -19.54 -10.36 3.77
C ARG A 64 -20.58 -9.29 4.09
N MET A 65 -20.20 -8.02 4.03
CA MET A 65 -21.12 -6.89 4.20
C MET A 65 -22.03 -6.64 2.97
N LYS A 66 -21.90 -7.43 1.89
CA LYS A 66 -22.62 -7.27 0.61
C LYS A 66 -22.49 -5.87 -0.01
N ASN A 67 -21.48 -5.10 0.38
CA ASN A 67 -21.28 -3.72 -0.04
C ASN A 67 -20.26 -3.62 -1.20
N VAL A 68 -20.20 -4.64 -2.05
CA VAL A 68 -19.22 -4.75 -3.13
C VAL A 68 -19.94 -4.68 -4.46
N ASP A 69 -19.69 -3.61 -5.20
CA ASP A 69 -20.02 -3.55 -6.62
C ASP A 69 -19.05 -4.45 -7.40
N LYS A 70 -19.57 -5.57 -7.88
CA LYS A 70 -18.81 -6.58 -8.63
C LYS A 70 -18.23 -6.02 -9.93
N THR A 71 -18.91 -5.06 -10.56
CA THR A 71 -18.45 -4.45 -11.81
C THR A 71 -17.21 -3.61 -11.56
N THR A 72 -17.28 -2.70 -10.59
CA THR A 72 -16.14 -1.87 -10.17
C THR A 72 -14.98 -2.73 -9.67
N ALA A 73 -15.27 -3.74 -8.83
CA ALA A 73 -14.24 -4.66 -8.33
C ALA A 73 -13.51 -5.41 -9.46
N MET A 74 -14.23 -5.87 -10.48
CA MET A 74 -13.64 -6.55 -11.64
C MET A 74 -12.78 -5.60 -12.48
N GLN A 75 -13.28 -4.38 -12.77
CA GLN A 75 -12.54 -3.39 -13.56
C GLN A 75 -11.24 -2.96 -12.86
N VAL A 76 -11.32 -2.66 -11.56
CA VAL A 76 -10.14 -2.29 -10.75
C VAL A 76 -9.18 -3.48 -10.61
N GLY A 77 -9.70 -4.70 -10.44
CA GLY A 77 -8.88 -5.91 -10.39
C GLY A 77 -8.09 -6.15 -11.68
N ILE A 78 -8.77 -6.13 -12.84
CA ILE A 78 -8.13 -6.38 -14.14
C ILE A 78 -7.11 -5.28 -14.47
N SER A 79 -7.48 -4.01 -14.30
CA SER A 79 -6.56 -2.89 -14.53
C SER A 79 -5.36 -2.91 -13.59
N GLY A 80 -5.56 -3.30 -12.32
CA GLY A 80 -4.49 -3.50 -11.36
C GLY A 80 -3.51 -4.60 -11.77
N VAL A 81 -4.01 -5.76 -12.21
CA VAL A 81 -3.17 -6.87 -12.69
C VAL A 81 -2.34 -6.45 -13.90
N ILE A 82 -2.96 -5.81 -14.89
CA ILE A 82 -2.26 -5.32 -16.08
C ILE A 82 -1.21 -4.27 -15.68
N GLY A 83 -1.56 -3.34 -14.80
CA GLY A 83 -0.66 -2.31 -14.29
C GLY A 83 0.56 -2.88 -13.56
N VAL A 84 0.37 -3.90 -12.71
CA VAL A 84 1.47 -4.57 -12.00
C VAL A 84 2.40 -5.31 -12.97
N ILE A 85 1.85 -6.00 -13.97
CA ILE A 85 2.67 -6.71 -14.96
C ILE A 85 3.54 -5.73 -15.74
N ILE A 86 2.94 -4.67 -16.28
CA ILE A 86 3.67 -3.64 -17.03
C ILE A 86 4.70 -2.95 -16.12
N GLY A 87 4.29 -2.56 -14.92
CA GLY A 87 5.17 -1.92 -13.94
C GLY A 87 6.36 -2.80 -13.53
N SER A 88 6.15 -4.11 -13.34
CA SER A 88 7.21 -5.06 -13.01
C SER A 88 8.21 -5.24 -14.15
N ILE A 89 7.74 -5.24 -15.40
CA ILE A 89 8.63 -5.32 -16.58
C ILE A 89 9.49 -4.07 -16.66
N VAL A 90 8.88 -2.88 -16.55
CA VAL A 90 9.59 -1.59 -16.56
C VAL A 90 10.59 -1.52 -15.41
N PHE A 91 10.19 -1.93 -14.20
CA PHE A 91 11.07 -2.00 -13.04
C PHE A 91 12.29 -2.90 -13.30
N GLY A 92 12.10 -4.04 -13.97
CA GLY A 92 13.18 -4.95 -14.35
C GLY A 92 14.27 -4.31 -15.21
N TYR A 93 13.91 -3.37 -16.09
CA TYR A 93 14.87 -2.64 -16.94
C TYR A 93 15.61 -1.52 -16.20
N ILE A 94 14.99 -0.94 -15.16
CA ILE A 94 15.54 0.20 -14.44
C ILE A 94 16.28 -0.25 -13.17
N LYS A 95 16.12 -1.51 -12.73
CA LYS A 95 16.71 -2.04 -11.48
C LYS A 95 18.23 -1.89 -11.37
N GLU A 96 18.93 -1.85 -12.50
CA GLU A 96 20.38 -1.67 -12.54
C GLU A 96 20.80 -0.24 -12.12
N TYR A 97 19.89 0.73 -12.18
CA TYR A 97 20.08 2.11 -11.75
C TYR A 97 19.48 2.33 -10.36
N GLY A 98 20.12 1.75 -9.33
CA GLY A 98 19.64 1.78 -7.94
C GLY A 98 19.28 3.18 -7.42
N ASP A 99 20.15 4.18 -7.67
CA ASP A 99 19.94 5.57 -7.22
C ASP A 99 18.68 6.21 -7.85
N VAL A 100 18.39 5.88 -9.12
CA VAL A 100 17.21 6.39 -9.83
C VAL A 100 15.94 5.77 -9.25
N ILE A 101 15.99 4.50 -8.88
CA ILE A 101 14.85 3.82 -8.25
C ILE A 101 14.56 4.38 -6.88
N ASP A 102 15.59 4.62 -6.06
CA ASP A 102 15.41 5.23 -4.75
C ASP A 102 14.82 6.63 -4.85
N LEU A 103 15.24 7.41 -5.86
CA LEU A 103 14.64 8.71 -6.14
C LEU A 103 13.17 8.59 -6.54
N ILE A 104 12.82 7.67 -7.45
CA ILE A 104 11.43 7.45 -7.89
C ILE A 104 10.56 7.00 -6.72
N ILE A 105 11.03 6.02 -5.95
CA ILE A 105 10.36 5.50 -4.75
C ILE A 105 10.18 6.62 -3.73
N GLY A 106 11.22 7.40 -3.46
CA GLY A 106 11.19 8.52 -2.52
C GLY A 106 10.17 9.58 -2.94
N ILE A 107 10.16 9.98 -4.21
CA ILE A 107 9.17 10.94 -4.74
C ILE A 107 7.75 10.37 -4.64
N ALA A 108 7.55 9.10 -5.01
CA ALA A 108 6.25 8.45 -4.89
C ALA A 108 5.73 8.46 -3.44
N PHE A 109 6.59 8.18 -2.46
CA PHE A 109 6.23 8.22 -1.05
C PHE A 109 5.94 9.64 -0.54
N ILE A 110 6.68 10.65 -0.99
CA ILE A 110 6.39 12.04 -0.66
C ILE A 110 5.00 12.41 -1.18
N ILE A 111 4.66 12.05 -2.42
CA ILE A 111 3.35 12.31 -3.01
C ILE A 111 2.24 11.65 -2.17
N VAL A 112 2.39 10.36 -1.85
CA VAL A 112 1.41 9.63 -1.03
C VAL A 112 1.28 10.28 0.36
N SER A 113 2.39 10.62 1.01
CA SER A 113 2.39 11.24 2.33
C SER A 113 1.67 12.59 2.33
N VAL A 114 1.93 13.43 1.33
CA VAL A 114 1.26 14.73 1.18
C VAL A 114 -0.22 14.55 0.89
N ARG A 115 -0.60 13.59 0.04
CA ARG A 115 -2.01 13.28 -0.26
C ARG A 115 -2.76 12.84 1.00
N MET A 116 -2.17 11.93 1.77
CA MET A 116 -2.75 11.45 3.03
C MET A 116 -2.88 12.58 4.06
N LEU A 117 -1.89 13.46 4.17
CA LEU A 117 -1.95 14.62 5.06
C LEU A 117 -3.04 15.60 4.62
N TYR A 118 -3.16 15.86 3.32
CA TYR A 118 -4.19 16.73 2.76
C TYR A 118 -5.59 16.17 3.02
N GLU A 119 -5.82 14.89 2.75
CA GLU A 119 -7.11 14.23 3.01
C GLU A 119 -7.42 14.15 4.50
N GLY A 120 -6.41 13.95 5.36
CA GLY A 120 -6.57 13.95 6.80
C GLY A 120 -6.93 15.33 7.39
N LEU A 121 -6.39 16.41 6.83
CA LEU A 121 -6.63 17.78 7.33
C LEU A 121 -7.83 18.48 6.68
N LEU A 122 -8.08 18.23 5.40
CA LEU A 122 -9.07 18.95 4.59
C LEU A 122 -10.18 18.03 4.05
N GLY A 123 -10.18 16.75 4.41
CA GLY A 123 -11.23 15.79 4.06
C GLY A 123 -12.59 16.25 4.53
N LYS A 124 -13.58 16.23 3.63
CA LYS A 124 -14.97 16.55 3.97
C LYS A 124 -15.47 15.59 5.06
N PRO A 125 -16.27 16.07 6.03
CA PRO A 125 -16.92 15.19 6.99
C PRO A 125 -17.70 14.10 6.26
N PRO A 126 -17.80 12.88 6.83
CA PRO A 126 -18.46 11.77 6.17
C PRO A 126 -19.87 12.16 5.76
N PRO A 127 -20.34 11.72 4.58
CA PRO A 127 -21.72 11.98 4.16
C PRO A 127 -22.67 11.48 5.25
N PRO A 128 -23.81 12.18 5.47
CA PRO A 128 -24.82 11.74 6.44
C PRO A 128 -25.18 10.28 6.18
N PRO A 129 -25.45 9.47 7.22
CA PRO A 129 -25.88 8.09 7.04
C PRO A 129 -27.00 8.05 6.01
N ALA A 130 -26.86 7.22 4.98
CA ALA A 130 -27.93 7.01 4.02
C ALA A 130 -29.16 6.56 4.83
N GLY A 131 -30.15 7.46 4.91
CA GLY A 131 -31.35 7.25 5.69
C GLY A 131 -32.01 5.94 5.30
N ILE A 132 -32.45 5.20 6.31
CA ILE A 132 -33.39 4.09 6.14
C ILE A 132 -34.69 4.72 5.66
N TYR A 133 -34.91 4.72 4.34
CA TYR A 133 -36.21 4.92 3.73
C TYR A 133 -36.51 3.71 2.85
#